data_AF-A0A813ZRH3-F1
#
_entry.id   AF-A0A813ZRH3-F1
#
_cell.length_a   1.000
_cell.length_b   1.000
_cell.length_c   1.000
_cell.angle_alpha   90.00
_cell.angle_beta   90.00
_cell.angle_gamma   90.00
#
_symmetry.space_group_name_H-M   'P 1'
#
loop_
_entity.id
_entity.type
_entity.pdbx_description
1 polymer ?
#
loop_
_entity_poly.entity_id
_entity_poly.type
_entity_poly.pdbx_seq_one_letter_code
_entity_poly.pdbx_strand_id
1 'polypeptide(L)'
;MKLYVKWANGKEDSSDEIVTDTKPPHVDSAGYKRAHWSYRFDGYLHYFGLVRATRYQWLEQQSDGTTNYHTREEFSGTLRNFVPLADVQNGFERQTKALKACAERK
;
A
#
# COMPACT_ATOMS: atom_id res chain seq x y z
N MET A 1 10.07 8.98 2.65
CA MET A 1 9.33 8.34 3.77
C MET A 1 10.03 7.04 4.09
N LYS A 2 9.97 6.55 5.34
CA LYS A 2 10.50 5.22 5.68
C LYS A 2 9.35 4.32 6.12
N LEU A 3 9.23 3.17 5.48
CA LEU A 3 8.28 2.13 5.85
C LEU A 3 9.00 1.13 6.74
N TYR A 4 8.41 0.82 7.89
CA TYR A 4 8.89 -0.22 8.79
C TYR A 4 7.93 -1.41 8.70
N VAL A 5 8.47 -2.60 8.45
CA VAL A 5 7.68 -3.82 8.25
C VAL A 5 8.09 -4.86 9.28
N LYS A 6 7.09 -5.52 9.87
CA LYS A 6 7.28 -6.70 10.73
C LYS A 6 6.62 -7.91 10.12
N TRP A 7 7.44 -8.85 9.67
CA TRP A 7 7.03 -10.07 9.00
C TRP A 7 6.45 -11.11 9.98
N ALA A 8 5.76 -12.12 9.46
CA ALA A 8 5.12 -13.16 10.27
C ALA A 8 6.15 -13.99 11.07
N ASN A 9 7.36 -14.16 10.53
CA ASN A 9 8.49 -14.82 11.19
C ASN A 9 9.18 -13.94 12.27
N GLY A 10 8.65 -12.75 12.56
CA GLY A 10 9.20 -11.82 13.54
C GLY A 10 10.35 -10.96 13.02
N LYS A 11 10.84 -11.18 11.80
CA LYS A 11 11.85 -10.33 11.16
C LYS A 11 11.30 -8.92 10.99
N GLU A 12 12.14 -7.94 11.26
CA GLU A 12 11.86 -6.53 11.01
C GLU A 12 12.72 -6.06 9.84
N ASP A 13 12.14 -5.21 8.99
CA ASP A 13 12.80 -4.63 7.84
C ASP A 13 12.35 -3.17 7.68
N SER A 14 13.13 -2.38 6.95
CA SER A 14 12.73 -1.02 6.60
C SER A 14 13.10 -0.68 5.18
N SER A 15 12.20 -0.01 4.48
CA SER A 15 12.43 0.51 3.14
C SER A 15 12.28 2.03 3.10
N ASP A 16 13.09 2.67 2.27
CA ASP A 16 12.84 4.04 1.88
C ASP A 16 11.77 4.06 0.79
N GLU A 17 10.88 5.04 0.86
CA GLU A 17 9.69 5.14 0.02
C GLU A 17 9.52 6.59 -0.44
N ILE A 18 9.24 6.79 -1.73
CA ILE A 18 8.99 8.10 -2.33
C ILE A 18 7.51 8.18 -2.68
N VAL A 19 6.80 9.17 -2.12
CA VAL A 19 5.41 9.47 -2.49
C VAL A 19 5.39 9.94 -3.95
N THR A 20 4.55 9.30 -4.77
CA THR A 20 4.47 9.55 -6.21
C THR A 20 3.20 10.28 -6.62
N ASP A 21 2.07 10.03 -5.94
CA ASP A 21 0.81 10.76 -6.13
C ASP A 21 0.07 10.82 -4.79
N THR A 22 -0.70 11.88 -4.60
CA THR A 22 -1.58 12.03 -3.44
C THR A 22 -2.77 12.88 -3.81
N LYS A 23 -3.96 12.33 -3.63
CA LYS A 23 -5.22 13.05 -3.75
C LYS A 23 -5.94 12.97 -2.40
N PRO A 24 -6.10 14.10 -1.70
CA PRO A 24 -6.81 14.10 -0.43
C PRO A 24 -8.28 13.66 -0.62
N PRO A 25 -8.99 13.30 0.47
CA PRO A 25 -10.40 12.98 0.41
C PRO A 25 -11.20 14.09 -0.28
N HIS A 26 -11.90 13.74 -1.36
CA HIS A 26 -12.75 14.65 -2.12
C HIS A 26 -14.04 13.94 -2.52
N VAL A 27 -15.10 14.70 -2.78
CA VAL A 27 -16.35 14.18 -3.37
C VAL A 27 -16.21 14.21 -4.88
N ASP A 28 -16.44 13.09 -5.55
CA ASP A 28 -16.42 13.01 -7.01
C ASP A 28 -17.71 13.56 -7.63
N SER A 29 -17.77 13.60 -8.97
CA SER A 29 -18.97 14.05 -9.71
C SER A 29 -20.20 13.17 -9.52
N ALA A 30 -20.03 11.93 -9.03
CA ALA A 30 -21.11 11.00 -8.74
C ALA A 30 -21.53 11.02 -7.25
N GLY A 31 -20.91 11.88 -6.42
CA GLY A 31 -21.23 12.04 -5.01
C GLY A 31 -20.48 11.09 -4.06
N TYR A 32 -19.57 10.25 -4.55
CA TYR A 32 -18.76 9.35 -3.72
C TYR A 32 -17.55 10.08 -3.13
N LYS A 33 -17.23 9.83 -1.85
CA LYS A 33 -15.98 10.33 -1.28
C LYS A 33 -14.83 9.41 -1.64
N ARG A 34 -13.80 9.96 -2.27
CA ARG A 34 -12.63 9.22 -2.74
C ARG A 34 -11.34 9.83 -2.22
N ALA A 35 -10.35 8.99 -1.94
CA ALA A 35 -8.98 9.42 -1.71
C ALA A 35 -8.02 8.48 -2.43
N HIS A 36 -6.85 9.00 -2.79
CA HIS A 36 -5.80 8.22 -3.43
C HIS A 36 -4.45 8.56 -2.84
N TRP A 37 -3.62 7.55 -2.67
CA TRP A 37 -2.24 7.71 -2.28
C TRP A 37 -1.38 6.66 -2.96
N SER A 38 -0.26 7.07 -3.53
CA SER A 38 0.71 6.15 -4.08
C SER A 38 2.12 6.53 -3.70
N TYR A 39 2.94 5.49 -3.54
CA TYR A 39 4.36 5.63 -3.26
C TYR A 39 5.12 4.48 -3.91
N ARG A 40 6.39 4.70 -4.18
CA ARG A 40 7.29 3.67 -4.73
C ARG A 40 8.40 3.37 -3.75
N PHE A 41 8.78 2.09 -3.75
CA PHE A 41 9.97 1.60 -3.08
C PHE A 41 11.22 2.27 -3.67
N ASP A 42 12.06 2.78 -2.80
CA ASP A 42 13.34 3.37 -3.12
C ASP A 42 14.46 2.65 -2.34
N GLY A 43 15.49 2.22 -3.05
CA GLY A 43 16.57 1.42 -2.48
C GLY A 43 17.49 0.84 -3.54
N TYR A 44 18.56 0.15 -3.12
CA TYR A 44 19.56 -0.38 -4.05
C TYR A 44 18.95 -1.31 -5.12
N LEU A 45 17.97 -2.15 -4.77
CA LEU A 45 17.28 -3.00 -5.74
C LEU A 45 16.49 -2.20 -6.79
N HIS A 46 15.90 -1.06 -6.39
CA HIS A 46 15.23 -0.13 -7.29
C HIS A 46 16.24 0.59 -8.19
N TYR A 47 17.35 1.07 -7.61
CA TYR A 47 18.43 1.75 -8.32
C TYR A 47 19.07 0.87 -9.40
N PHE A 48 19.35 -0.39 -9.09
CA PHE A 48 19.89 -1.36 -10.06
C PHE A 48 18.83 -1.97 -10.99
N GLY A 49 17.55 -1.54 -10.90
CA GLY A 49 16.46 -2.04 -11.76
C GLY A 49 16.10 -3.51 -11.53
N LEU A 50 16.55 -4.09 -10.41
CA LEU A 50 16.33 -5.50 -10.07
C LEU A 50 14.89 -5.72 -9.60
N VAL A 51 14.43 -4.87 -8.69
CA VAL A 51 13.04 -4.87 -8.20
C VAL A 51 12.59 -3.42 -8.07
N ARG A 52 11.51 -3.09 -8.77
CA ARG A 52 10.79 -1.83 -8.58
C ARG A 52 9.40 -2.19 -8.09
N ALA A 53 8.96 -1.55 -7.02
CA ALA A 53 7.63 -1.72 -6.47
C ALA A 53 6.94 -0.37 -6.38
N THR A 54 5.74 -0.26 -6.92
CA THR A 54 4.88 0.91 -6.70
C THR A 54 3.61 0.43 -6.04
N ARG A 55 3.27 1.03 -4.89
CA ARG A 55 2.02 0.77 -4.20
C ARG A 55 1.03 1.89 -4.45
N TYR A 56 -0.19 1.49 -4.69
CA TYR A 56 -1.34 2.35 -4.89
C TYR A 56 -2.42 1.98 -3.88
N GLN A 57 -3.00 3.00 -3.27
CA GLN A 57 -4.01 2.87 -2.25
C GLN A 57 -5.17 3.79 -2.60
N TRP A 58 -6.39 3.27 -2.46
CA TRP A 58 -7.62 4.01 -2.70
C TRP A 58 -8.58 3.80 -1.54
N LEU A 59 -9.29 4.87 -1.20
CA LEU A 59 -10.45 4.84 -0.34
C LEU A 59 -11.64 5.31 -1.15
N GLU A 60 -12.75 4.56 -1.07
CA GLU A 60 -14.03 4.94 -1.64
C GLU A 60 -15.12 4.74 -0.60
N GLN A 61 -15.83 5.81 -0.23
CA GLN A 61 -17.00 5.72 0.62
C GLN A 61 -18.26 5.66 -0.25
N GLN A 62 -19.02 4.57 -0.07
CA GLN A 62 -20.33 4.37 -0.67
C GLN A 62 -21.38 5.28 -0.03
N SER A 63 -22.54 5.41 -0.68
CA SER A 63 -23.65 6.25 -0.21
C SER A 63 -24.24 5.79 1.14
N ASP A 64 -24.10 4.52 1.49
CA ASP A 64 -24.51 3.94 2.78
C ASP A 64 -23.51 4.21 3.93
N GLY A 65 -22.39 4.88 3.62
CA GLY A 65 -21.31 5.18 4.56
C GLY A 65 -20.22 4.10 4.64
N THR A 66 -20.38 2.96 3.99
CA THR A 66 -19.38 1.89 3.90
C THR A 66 -18.13 2.39 3.20
N THR A 67 -16.95 2.20 3.80
CA THR A 67 -15.67 2.57 3.18
C THR A 67 -14.96 1.34 2.63
N ASN A 68 -14.78 1.32 1.32
CA ASN A 68 -13.96 0.35 0.63
C ASN A 68 -12.52 0.85 0.57
N TYR A 69 -11.60 0.03 1.09
CA TYR A 69 -10.17 0.28 1.00
C TYR A 69 -9.57 -0.73 0.03
N HIS A 70 -8.92 -0.23 -1.02
CA HIS A 70 -8.24 -1.05 -2.01
C HIS A 70 -6.74 -0.74 -2.00
N THR A 71 -5.91 -1.79 -1.96
CA THR A 71 -4.46 -1.68 -2.10
C THR A 71 -4.00 -2.56 -3.24
N ARG A 72 -3.13 -2.02 -4.08
CA ARG A 72 -2.48 -2.73 -5.16
C ARG A 72 -1.00 -2.43 -5.13
N GLU A 73 -0.17 -3.44 -5.33
CA GLU A 73 1.26 -3.29 -5.50
C GLU A 73 1.69 -3.88 -6.83
N GLU A 74 2.43 -3.09 -7.60
CA GLU A 74 2.94 -3.46 -8.91
C GLU A 74 4.45 -3.68 -8.82
N PHE A 75 4.89 -4.88 -9.16
CA PHE A 75 6.31 -5.24 -9.21
C PHE A 75 6.82 -5.28 -10.65
N SER A 76 7.98 -4.69 -10.89
CA SER A 76 8.70 -4.76 -12.18
C SER A 76 10.21 -4.90 -11.96
N GLY A 77 10.96 -5.12 -13.04
CA GLY A 77 12.40 -5.37 -13.01
C GLY A 77 12.76 -6.85 -13.22
N THR A 78 14.06 -7.11 -13.35
CA THR A 78 14.61 -8.42 -13.75
C THR A 78 14.35 -9.51 -12.70
N LEU A 79 14.31 -9.15 -11.41
CA LEU A 79 14.09 -10.08 -10.31
C LEU A 79 12.66 -10.04 -9.76
N ARG A 80 11.69 -9.47 -10.50
CA ARG A 80 10.29 -9.38 -10.05
C ARG A 80 9.67 -10.75 -9.70
N ASN A 81 10.10 -11.81 -10.39
CA ASN A 81 9.58 -13.17 -10.18
C ASN A 81 10.12 -13.82 -8.89
N PHE A 82 11.12 -13.22 -8.24
CA PHE A 82 11.66 -13.68 -6.96
C PHE A 82 11.07 -12.93 -5.76
N VAL A 83 10.13 -12.00 -6.01
CA VAL A 83 9.40 -11.34 -4.94
C VAL A 83 8.54 -12.39 -4.22
N PRO A 84 8.62 -12.49 -2.88
CA PRO A 84 7.80 -13.44 -2.12
C PRO A 84 6.36 -12.94 -2.05
N LEU A 85 5.58 -13.13 -3.12
CA LEU A 85 4.23 -12.59 -3.27
C LEU A 85 3.29 -13.03 -2.13
N ALA A 86 3.43 -14.27 -1.63
CA ALA A 86 2.63 -14.77 -0.52
C ALA A 86 2.89 -14.00 0.78
N ASP A 87 4.14 -13.66 1.07
CA ASP A 87 4.50 -12.88 2.27
C ASP A 87 4.03 -11.43 2.15
N VAL A 88 4.10 -10.85 0.95
CA VAL A 88 3.57 -9.51 0.67
C VAL A 88 2.06 -9.47 0.87
N GLN A 89 1.33 -10.44 0.32
CA GLN A 89 -0.12 -10.57 0.50
C GLN A 89 -0.49 -10.73 1.98
N ASN A 90 0.23 -11.58 2.72
CA ASN A 90 0.04 -11.74 4.16
C ASN A 90 0.25 -10.42 4.91
N GLY A 91 1.29 -9.65 4.53
CA GLY A 91 1.55 -8.31 5.04
C GLY A 91 0.36 -7.38 4.82
N PHE A 92 -0.23 -7.36 3.62
CA PHE A 92 -1.41 -6.56 3.30
C PHE A 92 -2.63 -6.94 4.10
N GLU A 93 -2.91 -8.23 4.26
CA GLU A 93 -4.04 -8.69 5.05
C GLU A 93 -3.91 -8.26 6.51
N ARG A 94 -2.71 -8.42 7.09
CA ARG A 94 -2.43 -8.03 8.48
C ARG A 94 -2.54 -6.52 8.66
N GLN A 95 -1.96 -5.74 7.75
CA GLN A 95 -2.06 -4.28 7.78
C GLN A 95 -3.50 -3.81 7.62
N THR A 96 -4.27 -4.40 6.70
CA THR A 96 -5.68 -4.05 6.46
C THR A 96 -6.54 -4.36 7.68
N LYS A 97 -6.34 -5.52 8.33
CA LYS A 97 -7.03 -5.86 9.57
C LYS A 97 -6.71 -4.87 10.69
N ALA A 98 -5.43 -4.50 10.86
CA ALA A 98 -5.02 -3.53 11.86
C ALA A 98 -5.58 -2.12 11.58
N LEU A 99 -5.56 -1.70 10.31
CA LEU A 99 -6.12 -0.41 9.88
C LEU A 99 -7.63 -0.35 10.15
N LYS A 100 -8.37 -1.40 9.79
CA LYS A 100 -9.80 -1.51 10.06
C LYS A 100 -10.08 -1.41 11.58
N ALA A 101 -9.39 -2.20 12.38
CA ALA A 101 -9.54 -2.16 13.83
C ALA A 101 -9.22 -0.78 14.42
N CYS A 102 -8.22 -0.07 13.88
CA CYS A 102 -7.90 1.29 14.30
C CYS A 102 -9.01 2.29 13.93
N ALA A 103 -9.53 2.21 12.70
CA ALA A 103 -10.57 3.12 12.22
C ALA A 103 -11.93 2.92 12.93
N GLU A 104 -12.23 1.70 13.38
CA GLU A 104 -13.48 1.36 14.06
C GLU A 104 -13.44 1.59 15.58
N ARG A 105 -12.25 1.79 16.16
CA ARG A 105 -12.00 1.98 17.60
C ARG A 105 -12.46 3.34 18.18
N LYS A 106 -13.45 3.98 17.56
CA LYS A 106 -13.98 5.29 18.01
C LYS A 106 -14.24 5.36 19.50
#